data_AF-A0A3M2WVY9-F1
#
_entry.id   AF-A0A3M2WVY9-F1
#
_cell.length_a   1.000
_cell.length_b   1.000
_cell.length_c   1.000
_cell.angle_alpha   90.00
_cell.angle_beta   90.00
_cell.angle_gamma   90.00
#
_symmetry.space_group_name_H-M   'P 1'
#
loop_
_entity.id
_entity.type
_entity.pdbx_description
1 polymer ?
#
loop_
_entity_poly.entity_id
_entity_poly.type
_entity_poly.pdbx_seq_one_letter_code
_entity_poly.pdbx_strand_id
1 'polypeptide(L)'
;MPLITVEPCTFALFGALGDLAVRKLFPALYQLDRAGLLHEDTKILALAREPGDEQSHLAYIEKSMRRFIPEAELEADNAARFLARLSYLHVDFLKAEDYVALAERVGNAETLIAYFATPASV
;
A
#
# COMPACT_ATOMS: atom_id res chain seq x y z
N MET A 1 6.66 -28.64 3.10
CA MET A 1 6.72 -27.23 3.55
C MET A 1 5.67 -27.07 4.63
N PRO A 2 5.95 -26.39 5.77
CA PRO A 2 4.88 -26.06 6.69
C PRO A 2 3.85 -25.23 5.91
N LEU A 3 2.56 -25.49 6.14
CA LEU A 3 1.47 -24.64 5.66
C LEU A 3 1.62 -23.30 6.38
N ILE A 4 2.31 -22.35 5.75
CA ILE A 4 2.30 -20.96 6.21
C ILE A 4 0.88 -20.47 5.95
N THR A 5 0.12 -20.29 7.02
CA THR A 5 -1.21 -19.68 6.94
C THR A 5 -0.98 -18.19 7.12
N VAL A 6 -1.25 -17.40 6.08
CA VAL A 6 -1.15 -15.94 6.12
C VAL A 6 -2.53 -15.39 6.44
N GLU A 7 -2.69 -14.69 7.55
CA GLU A 7 -3.96 -14.04 7.90
C GLU A 7 -4.15 -12.74 7.11
N PRO A 8 -5.40 -12.33 6.82
CA PRO A 8 -5.68 -11.05 6.19
C PRO A 8 -5.26 -9.88 7.08
N CYS A 9 -4.85 -8.79 6.47
CA CYS A 9 -4.54 -7.56 7.18
C CYS A 9 -4.84 -6.32 6.33
N THR A 10 -4.98 -5.19 7.01
CA THR A 10 -4.88 -3.87 6.37
C THR A 10 -3.45 -3.36 6.57
N PHE A 11 -2.70 -3.20 5.48
CA PHE A 11 -1.37 -2.62 5.49
C PHE A 11 -1.47 -1.11 5.20
N ALA A 12 -1.43 -0.30 6.26
CA ALA A 12 -1.43 1.15 6.18
C ALA A 12 0.00 1.67 5.99
N LEU A 13 0.28 2.19 4.79
CA LEU A 13 1.59 2.70 4.42
C LEU A 13 1.61 4.23 4.48
N PHE A 14 2.17 4.78 5.56
CA PHE A 14 2.40 6.21 5.72
C PHE A 14 3.62 6.65 4.90
N GLY A 15 3.49 7.77 4.19
CA GLY A 15 4.51 8.24 3.26
C GLY A 15 4.48 7.50 1.92
N ALA A 16 3.31 7.05 1.48
CA ALA A 16 3.15 6.21 0.29
C ALA A 16 3.70 6.82 -1.01
N LEU A 17 3.73 8.15 -1.13
CA LEU A 17 4.29 8.81 -2.32
C LEU A 17 5.80 9.05 -2.23
N GLY A 18 6.43 8.72 -1.10
CA GLY A 18 7.86 8.92 -0.88
C GLY A 18 8.74 7.90 -1.61
N ASP A 19 10.03 8.24 -1.80
CA ASP A 19 10.98 7.41 -2.56
C ASP A 19 11.06 5.97 -2.05
N LEU A 20 11.14 5.77 -0.73
CA LEU A 20 11.21 4.43 -0.14
C LEU A 20 9.98 3.58 -0.52
N ALA A 21 8.79 4.18 -0.46
CA ALA A 21 7.55 3.49 -0.77
C ALA A 21 7.50 3.05 -2.24
N VAL A 22 7.69 3.98 -3.18
CA VAL A 22 7.59 3.70 -4.62
C VAL A 22 8.76 2.89 -5.17
N ARG A 23 9.96 3.02 -4.59
CA ARG A 23 11.18 2.33 -5.04
C ARG A 23 11.36 0.95 -4.45
N LYS A 24 10.83 0.68 -3.25
CA LYS A 24 11.08 -0.56 -2.51
C LYS A 24 9.82 -1.24 -2.00
N LEU A 25 8.95 -0.53 -1.30
CA LEU A 25 7.84 -1.16 -0.59
C LEU A 25 6.74 -1.65 -1.55
N PHE A 26 6.28 -0.82 -2.48
CA PHE A 26 5.30 -1.25 -3.49
C PHE A 26 5.85 -2.36 -4.41
N PRO A 27 7.09 -2.27 -4.93
CA PRO A 27 7.70 -3.41 -5.63
C PRO A 27 7.76 -4.69 -4.79
N ALA A 28 8.15 -4.61 -3.51
CA ALA A 28 8.22 -5.79 -2.65
C ALA A 28 6.84 -6.39 -2.37
N LEU A 29 5.83 -5.56 -2.10
CA LEU A 29 4.44 -6.00 -1.89
C LEU A 29 3.86 -6.64 -3.16
N TYR A 30 4.17 -6.10 -4.34
CA TYR A 30 3.83 -6.72 -5.61
C TYR A 30 4.46 -8.11 -5.78
N GLN A 31 5.74 -8.27 -5.42
CA GLN A 31 6.39 -9.57 -5.49
C GLN A 31 5.79 -10.58 -4.52
N LEU A 32 5.40 -10.15 -3.31
CA LEU A 32 4.68 -10.99 -2.36
C LEU A 32 3.32 -11.44 -2.92
N ASP A 33 2.56 -10.52 -3.51
CA ASP A 33 1.28 -10.84 -4.16
C ASP A 33 1.49 -11.83 -5.32
N ARG A 34 2.47 -11.57 -6.20
CA ARG A 34 2.84 -12.43 -7.33
C ARG A 34 3.23 -13.84 -6.88
N ALA A 35 3.92 -13.96 -5.74
CA ALA A 35 4.33 -15.24 -5.16
C ALA A 35 3.20 -15.96 -4.39
N GLY A 36 2.00 -15.39 -4.28
CA GLY A 36 0.90 -15.95 -3.48
C GLY A 36 1.17 -15.90 -1.97
N LEU A 37 2.01 -14.97 -1.52
CA LEU A 37 2.41 -14.80 -0.11
C LEU A 37 1.64 -13.66 0.59
N LEU A 38 0.68 -13.04 -0.09
CA LEU A 38 -0.32 -12.16 0.52
C LEU A 38 -1.67 -12.87 0.52
N HIS A 39 -2.38 -12.78 1.64
CA HIS A 39 -3.75 -13.25 1.72
C HIS A 39 -4.63 -12.50 0.70
N GLU A 40 -5.64 -13.16 0.13
CA GLU A 40 -6.51 -12.56 -0.89
C GLU A 40 -7.27 -11.33 -0.37
N ASP A 41 -7.65 -11.33 0.90
CA ASP A 41 -8.32 -10.18 1.54
C ASP A 41 -7.37 -9.10 2.10
N THR A 42 -6.04 -9.22 1.91
CA THR A 42 -5.12 -8.16 2.32
C THR A 42 -5.37 -6.87 1.53
N LYS A 43 -5.58 -5.78 2.26
CA LYS A 43 -5.78 -4.43 1.72
C LYS A 43 -4.54 -3.58 1.95
N ILE A 44 -4.20 -2.70 1.01
CA ILE A 44 -3.09 -1.76 1.14
C ILE A 44 -3.67 -0.35 1.11
N LEU A 45 -3.50 0.38 2.20
CA LEU A 45 -3.95 1.76 2.32
C LEU A 45 -2.73 2.68 2.19
N ALA A 46 -2.62 3.34 1.03
CA ALA A 46 -1.58 4.31 0.74
C ALA A 46 -1.95 5.66 1.37
N LEU A 47 -1.15 6.08 2.36
CA LEU A 47 -1.36 7.31 3.13
C LEU A 47 -0.28 8.33 2.80
N ALA A 48 -0.67 9.52 2.37
CA ALA A 48 0.26 10.62 2.13
C ALA A 48 -0.38 12.00 2.38
N ARG A 49 0.46 13.03 2.43
CA ARG A 49 0.03 14.40 2.79
C ARG A 49 -0.48 15.18 1.58
N GLU A 50 -0.29 14.65 0.38
CA GLU A 50 -0.66 15.30 -0.86
C GLU A 50 -2.18 15.22 -1.04
N PRO A 51 -2.92 16.35 -1.01
CA PRO A 51 -4.34 16.33 -1.31
C PRO A 51 -4.55 16.01 -2.80
N GLY A 52 -5.74 15.52 -3.16
CA GLY A 52 -6.10 15.31 -4.55
C GLY A 52 -6.97 14.09 -4.77
N ASP A 53 -7.14 13.78 -6.05
CA ASP A 53 -7.93 12.66 -6.54
C ASP A 53 -7.24 11.31 -6.28
N GLU A 54 -8.00 10.34 -5.79
CA GLU A 54 -7.49 9.01 -5.40
C GLU A 54 -6.86 8.29 -6.60
N GLN A 55 -7.55 8.30 -7.74
CA GLN A 55 -7.12 7.63 -8.96
C GLN A 55 -5.82 8.22 -9.51
N SER A 56 -5.65 9.53 -9.42
CA SER A 56 -4.42 10.22 -9.83
C SER A 56 -3.21 9.78 -8.99
N HIS A 57 -3.38 9.64 -7.67
CA HIS A 57 -2.32 9.16 -6.79
C HIS A 57 -2.00 7.67 -7.01
N LEU A 58 -3.02 6.84 -7.22
CA LEU A 58 -2.83 5.42 -7.55
C LEU A 58 -2.11 5.24 -8.90
N ALA A 59 -2.46 6.04 -9.92
CA ALA A 59 -1.76 6.04 -11.21
C ALA A 59 -0.30 6.46 -11.07
N TYR A 60 0.01 7.43 -10.19
CA TYR A 60 1.38 7.80 -9.89
C TYR A 60 2.15 6.66 -9.22
N ILE A 61 1.54 5.98 -8.23
CA ILE A 61 2.14 4.83 -7.54
C ILE A 61 2.44 3.72 -8.55
N GLU A 62 1.46 3.35 -9.38
CA GLU A 62 1.61 2.33 -10.42
C GLU A 62 2.76 2.69 -11.36
N LYS A 63 2.74 3.88 -11.94
CA LYS A 63 3.78 4.34 -12.87
C LYS A 63 5.16 4.32 -12.22
N SER A 64 5.25 4.72 -10.95
CA SER A 64 6.51 4.80 -10.23
C SER A 64 7.06 3.42 -9.87
N MET A 65 6.23 2.51 -9.33
CA MET A 65 6.66 1.17 -8.97
C MET A 65 7.07 0.34 -10.19
N ARG A 66 6.38 0.49 -11.34
CA ARG A 66 6.73 -0.21 -12.60
C ARG A 66 8.16 0.07 -13.05
N ARG A 67 8.72 1.26 -12.74
CA ARG A 67 10.11 1.61 -13.08
C ARG A 67 11.15 0.82 -12.28
N PHE A 68 10.75 0.20 -11.17
CA PHE A 68 11.64 -0.50 -10.24
C PHE A 68 11.38 -2.01 -10.18
N ILE A 69 10.38 -2.50 -10.91
CA ILE A 69 10.12 -3.93 -11.12
C ILE A 69 10.76 -4.34 -12.45
N PRO A 70 11.56 -5.42 -12.50
CA PRO A 70 12.06 -5.94 -13.77
C PRO A 70 10.90 -6.28 -14.73
N GLU A 71 11.02 -5.90 -16.00
CA GLU A 71 9.96 -6.13 -17.01
C GLU A 71 9.53 -7.60 -17.09
N ALA A 72 10.48 -8.53 -16.94
CA ALA A 72 10.22 -9.97 -16.96
C ALA A 72 9.35 -10.47 -15.80
N GLU A 73 9.17 -9.66 -14.75
CA GLU A 73 8.36 -9.98 -13.58
C GLU A 73 7.03 -9.22 -13.57
N LEU A 74 6.83 -8.30 -14.53
CA LEU A 74 5.70 -7.38 -14.58
C LEU A 74 4.56 -7.95 -15.44
N GLU A 75 3.86 -8.95 -14.92
CA GLU A 75 2.71 -9.56 -15.60
C GLU A 75 1.44 -8.71 -15.41
N ALA A 76 0.68 -8.48 -16.50
CA ALA A 76 -0.47 -7.58 -16.51
C ALA A 76 -1.56 -7.97 -15.51
N ASP A 77 -1.92 -9.26 -15.45
CA ASP A 77 -2.98 -9.75 -14.55
C ASP A 77 -2.56 -9.66 -13.08
N ASN A 78 -1.29 -9.97 -12.78
CA ASN A 78 -0.74 -9.82 -11.43
C ASN A 78 -0.69 -8.34 -11.02
N ALA A 79 -0.32 -7.44 -11.93
CA ALA A 79 -0.30 -6.01 -11.66
C ALA A 79 -1.72 -5.48 -11.40
N ALA A 80 -2.70 -5.86 -12.23
CA ALA A 80 -4.10 -5.47 -12.04
C ALA A 80 -4.65 -6.00 -10.70
N ARG A 81 -4.39 -7.26 -10.36
CA ARG A 81 -4.77 -7.85 -9.06
C ARG A 81 -4.14 -7.08 -7.89
N PHE A 82 -2.84 -6.81 -7.96
CA PHE A 82 -2.15 -6.08 -6.91
C PHE A 82 -2.71 -4.66 -6.73
N LEU A 83 -2.89 -3.92 -7.82
CA LEU A 83 -3.42 -2.55 -7.79
C LEU A 83 -4.86 -2.49 -7.26
N ALA A 84 -5.67 -3.54 -7.47
CA ALA A 84 -7.02 -3.63 -6.90
C ALA A 84 -7.04 -3.70 -5.37
N ARG A 85 -5.91 -4.03 -4.72
CA ARG A 85 -5.76 -4.01 -3.26
C ARG A 85 -5.47 -2.61 -2.72
N LEU A 86 -5.01 -1.71 -3.58
CA LEU A 86 -4.58 -0.38 -3.18
C LEU A 86 -5.77 0.56 -3.11
N SER A 87 -5.78 1.37 -2.06
CA SER A 87 -6.60 2.57 -1.96
C SER A 87 -5.74 3.71 -1.44
N TYR A 88 -6.13 4.95 -1.73
CA TYR A 88 -5.42 6.13 -1.25
C TYR A 88 -6.28 6.93 -0.29
N LEU A 89 -5.63 7.49 0.73
CA LEU A 89 -6.24 8.43 1.66
C LEU A 89 -5.24 9.54 1.98
N HIS A 90 -5.68 10.77 1.76
CA HIS A 90 -4.97 11.95 2.21
C HIS A 90 -5.04 12.03 3.75
N VAL A 91 -3.89 12.17 4.41
CA VAL A 91 -3.79 12.37 5.86
C VAL A 91 -2.66 13.35 6.13
N ASP A 92 -2.96 14.45 6.81
CA ASP A 92 -1.95 15.25 7.48
C ASP A 92 -1.56 14.55 8.78
N PHE A 93 -0.36 13.95 8.81
CA PHE A 93 0.07 13.09 9.91
C PHE A 93 0.13 13.78 11.28
N LEU A 94 0.16 15.13 11.30
CA LEU A 94 0.18 15.94 12.51
C LEU A 94 -1.21 16.40 12.97
N LYS A 95 -2.27 16.12 12.20
CA LYS A 95 -3.65 16.47 12.56
C LYS A 95 -4.42 15.24 13.01
N ALA A 96 -4.79 15.23 14.29
CA ALA A 96 -5.55 14.12 14.87
C ALA A 96 -6.91 13.91 14.18
N GLU A 97 -7.53 14.98 13.64
CA GLU A 97 -8.83 14.88 12.98
C GLU A 97 -8.79 13.98 11.73
N ASP A 98 -7.69 14.00 10.97
CA ASP A 98 -7.57 13.22 9.74
C ASP A 98 -7.50 11.71 10.01
N TYR A 99 -7.18 11.30 11.24
CA TYR A 99 -7.16 9.88 11.64
C TYR A 99 -8.57 9.29 11.79
N VAL A 100 -9.62 10.11 11.87
CA VAL A 100 -11.01 9.62 11.89
C VAL A 100 -11.34 8.93 10.57
N ALA A 101 -11.02 9.57 9.44
CA ALA A 101 -11.22 8.98 8.12
C ALA A 101 -10.37 7.71 7.91
N LEU A 102 -9.15 7.67 8.49
CA LEU A 102 -8.33 6.46 8.50
C LEU A 102 -9.01 5.33 9.29
N ALA A 103 -9.51 5.61 10.49
CA ALA A 103 -10.21 4.62 11.30
C ALA A 103 -11.46 4.08 10.59
N GLU A 104 -12.24 4.94 9.93
CA GLU A 104 -13.39 4.53 9.12
C GLU A 104 -12.99 3.64 7.94
N ARG A 105 -11.89 3.98 7.25
CA ARG A 105 -11.38 3.19 6.12
C ARG A 105 -10.85 1.82 6.54
N VAL A 106 -10.15 1.76 7.68
CA VAL A 106 -9.66 0.50 8.26
C VAL A 106 -10.84 -0.35 8.76
N GLY A 107 -11.87 0.29 9.34
CA GLY A 107 -13.03 -0.37 9.90
C GLY A 107 -12.64 -1.37 11.01
N ASN A 108 -13.35 -2.49 11.08
CA ASN A 108 -13.08 -3.58 12.03
C ASN A 108 -12.04 -4.58 11.48
N ALA A 109 -11.02 -4.11 10.76
CA ALA A 109 -9.96 -5.00 10.27
C ALA A 109 -9.37 -5.80 11.43
N GLU A 110 -9.22 -7.12 11.26
CA GLU A 110 -8.73 -8.02 12.31
C GLU A 110 -7.30 -7.67 12.73
N THR A 111 -6.47 -7.27 11.74
CA THR A 111 -5.09 -6.82 11.96
C THR A 111 -4.78 -5.59 11.11
N LEU A 112 -4.30 -4.53 11.77
CA LEU A 112 -3.73 -3.33 11.13
C LEU A 112 -2.21 -3.35 11.26
N ILE A 113 -1.51 -3.30 10.14
CA ILE A 113 -0.06 -3.07 10.09
C ILE A 113 0.16 -1.63 9.66
N ALA A 114 0.68 -0.79 10.56
CA ALA A 114 1.07 0.58 10.25
C ALA A 114 2.57 0.66 9.95
N TYR A 115 2.92 0.95 8.69
CA TYR A 115 4.32 1.14 8.28
C TYR A 115 4.60 2.63 8.05
N PHE A 116 5.54 3.18 8.82
CA PHE A 116 5.94 4.58 8.75
C PHE A 116 7.14 4.79 7.83
N ALA A 117 6.89 4.96 6.52
CA ALA A 117 7.90 5.37 5.54
C ALA A 117 8.04 6.91 5.51
N THR A 118 8.10 7.52 6.70
CA THR A 118 8.13 8.96 6.92
C THR A 118 9.45 9.38 7.58
N PRO A 119 9.80 10.69 7.54
CA PRO A 119 10.89 11.20 8.38
C PRO A 119 10.61 10.96 9.86
N ALA A 120 11.66 10.74 10.66
CA ALA A 120 11.54 10.51 12.10
C ALA A 120 10.96 11.68 12.90
N SER A 121 10.84 12.87 12.28
CA SER A 121 10.29 14.08 12.89
C SER A 121 8.76 14.18 12.81
N VAL A 122 8.10 13.22 12.16
CA VAL A 122 6.65 13.21 11.90
C VAL A 122 5.99 12.13 12.74
#